data_AF-A0A392TZE6-F1
#
_entry.id   AF-A0A392TZE6-F1
#
_cell.length_a   1.000
_cell.length_b   1.000
_cell.length_c   1.000
_cell.angle_alpha   90.00
_cell.angle_beta   90.00
_cell.angle_gamma   90.00
#
_symmetry.space_group_name_H-M   'P 1'
#
loop_
_entity.id
_entity.type
_entity.pdbx_description
1 polymer ?
#
loop_
_entity_poly.entity_id
_entity_poly.type
_entity_poly.pdbx_seq_one_letter_code
_entity_poly.pdbx_strand_id
1 'polypeptide(L)' 'MRRVLGAKLKFEFLDGSIPTPVDAFDPSYCAWNRCNMLIHSWIMNSVDSS' A
#
# COMPACT_ATOMS: atom_id res chain seq x y z
N MET A 1 -4.10 15.34 -13.94
CA MET A 1 -4.52 14.01 -14.43
C MET A 1 -4.77 13.09 -13.25
N ARG A 2 -6.02 13.00 -12.77
CA ARG A 2 -6.45 11.88 -11.90
C ARG A 2 -6.54 10.66 -12.82
N ARG A 3 -5.40 10.03 -13.11
CA ARG A 3 -5.40 8.74 -13.80
C ARG A 3 -6.20 7.82 -12.90
N VAL A 4 -7.30 7.30 -13.45
CA VAL A 4 -8.14 6.26 -12.85
C VAL A 4 -7.26 5.04 -12.66
N LEU A 5 -6.52 5.05 -11.56
CA LEU A 5 -5.89 3.87 -11.04
C LEU A 5 -6.95 3.20 -10.18
N GLY A 6 -6.93 1.88 -10.10
CA GLY A 6 -7.42 1.19 -8.90
C GLY A 6 -6.58 1.55 -7.66
N ALA A 7 -6.30 2.84 -7.44
CA ALA A 7 -5.42 3.42 -6.43
C ALA A 7 -6.19 4.09 -5.29
N LYS A 8 -7.52 3.98 -5.22
CA LYS A 8 -8.24 4.39 -4.01
C LYS A 8 -7.61 3.72 -2.78
N LEU A 9 -7.43 2.40 -2.85
CA LEU A 9 -6.73 1.62 -1.84
C LEU A 9 -5.24 1.95 -1.71
N LYS A 10 -4.52 2.27 -2.80
CA LYS A 10 -3.08 2.63 -2.72
C LYS A 10 -2.85 3.93 -1.96
N PHE A 11 -3.70 4.94 -2.17
CA PHE A 11 -3.60 6.22 -1.46
C PHE A 11 -4.05 6.09 -0.02
N GLU A 12 -5.13 5.35 0.24
CA GLU A 12 -5.62 5.10 1.61
C GLU A 12 -4.57 4.39 2.50
N PHE A 13 -3.70 3.59 1.89
CA PHE A 13 -2.57 2.94 2.58
C PHE A 13 -1.43 3.91 2.92
N LEU A 14 -1.23 4.96 2.12
CA LEU A 14 -0.19 5.98 2.34
C LEU A 14 -0.66 7.11 3.25
N ASP A 15 -1.94 7.47 3.15
CA ASP A 15 -2.59 8.51 3.95
C ASP A 15 -2.90 8.03 5.38
N GLY A 16 -2.70 6.73 5.66
CA GLY A 16 -2.97 6.13 6.97
C GLY A 16 -4.45 5.86 7.24
N SER A 17 -5.31 6.00 6.22
CA SER A 17 -6.73 5.61 6.29
C SER A 17 -6.88 4.10 6.53
N ILE A 18 -5.92 3.29 6.08
CA ILE A 18 -5.80 1.87 6.43
C ILE A 18 -4.76 1.74 7.55
N PRO A 19 -5.18 1.56 8.82
CA PRO A 19 -4.25 1.45 9.93
C PRO A 19 -3.47 0.14 9.86
N THR A 20 -2.24 0.17 10.37
CA THR A 20 -1.44 -1.04 10.57
C THR A 20 -2.16 -1.97 11.56
N PRO A 21 -2.34 -3.27 11.25
CA PRO A 21 -2.89 -4.23 12.20
C PRO A 21 -2.03 -4.25 13.46
N VAL A 22 -2.65 -4.10 14.62
CA VAL A 22 -1.97 -4.07 15.92
C VAL A 22 -1.51 -5.47 16.33
N ASP A 23 -2.20 -6.50 15.84
CA ASP A 23 -1.95 -7.89 16.15
C ASP A 23 -1.41 -8.64 14.94
N ALA A 24 -0.30 -9.37 15.14
CA ALA A 24 0.29 -10.24 14.13
C ALA A 24 -0.55 -11.48 13.83
N PHE A 25 -1.50 -11.83 14.72
CA PHE A 25 -2.46 -12.91 14.52
C PHE A 25 -3.74 -12.45 13.82
N ASP A 26 -3.88 -11.16 13.51
CA ASP A 26 -5.04 -10.68 12.77
C ASP A 26 -5.04 -11.32 11.38
N PRO A 27 -6.14 -11.98 10.95
CA PRO A 27 -6.23 -12.59 9.62
C PRO A 27 -6.04 -11.57 8.48
N SER A 28 -6.23 -10.28 8.74
CA SER A 28 -5.96 -9.20 7.79
C SER A 28 -4.48 -8.83 7.68
N TYR A 29 -3.61 -9.24 8.62
CA TYR A 29 -2.18 -8.90 8.62
C TYR A 29 -1.46 -9.41 7.36
N CYS A 30 -1.74 -10.65 6.95
CA CYS A 30 -1.16 -11.21 5.73
C CYS A 30 -1.54 -10.39 4.48
N ALA A 31 -2.80 -9.97 4.38
CA ALA A 31 -3.28 -9.16 3.26
C ALA A 31 -2.67 -7.74 3.30
N TRP A 32 -2.65 -7.13 4.49
CA TRP A 32 -2.04 -5.82 4.71
C TRP A 32 -0.55 -5.82 4.33
N ASN A 33 0.22 -6.80 4.82
CA ASN A 33 1.65 -6.89 4.53
C ASN A 33 1.93 -7.06 3.02
N ARG A 34 1.10 -7.84 2.32
CA ARG A 34 1.23 -7.99 0.86
C ARG A 34 0.94 -6.69 0.12
N CYS A 35 -0.09 -5.95 0.52
CA CYS A 35 -0.36 -4.62 -0.01
C CYS A 35 0.79 -3.65 0.26
N ASN A 36 1.35 -3.68 1.46
CA ASN A 36 2.49 -2.85 1.85
C ASN A 36 3.71 -3.10 0.94
N MET A 37 4.08 -4.37 0.71
CA MET A 37 5.20 -4.72 -0.19
C MET A 37 4.97 -4.24 -1.63
N LEU A 38 3.74 -4.35 -2.15
CA LEU A 38 3.40 -3.87 -3.50
C LEU A 38 3.48 -2.35 -3.63
N ILE A 39 3.10 -1.62 -2.58
CA ILE A 39 3.21 -0.16 -2.54
C ILE A 39 4.68 0.25 -2.49
N HIS A 40 5.48 -0.36 -1.63
CA HIS A 40 6.92 -0.12 -1.56
C HIS A 40 7.60 -0.39 -2.90
N SER A 41 7.35 -1.56 -3.52
CA SER A 41 7.90 -1.89 -4.83
C SER A 41 7.47 -0.88 -5.90
N TRP A 42 6.20 -0.45 -5.89
CA TRP A 42 5.71 0.56 -6.81
C TRP A 42 6.40 1.92 -6.62
N ILE A 43 6.59 2.37 -5.37
CA ILE A 43 7.30 3.63 -5.07
C ILE A 43 8.73 3.53 -5.59
N MET A 44 9.46 2.47 -5.24
CA MET A 44 10.84 2.28 -5.67
C MET A 44 10.96 2.28 -7.21
N ASN A 45 10.11 1.53 -7.91
CA ASN A 45 10.10 1.49 -9.38
C ASN A 45 9.56 2.79 -10.03
N SER A 46 8.83 3.64 -9.30
CA SER A 46 8.36 4.93 -9.82
C SER A 46 9.36 6.05 -9.57
N VAL A 47 10.24 5.89 -8.58
CA VAL A 47 11.29 6.85 -8.21
C VAL A 47 12.60 6.52 -8.91
N ASP A 48 12.81 5.27 -9.34
CA ASP A 48 13.90 4.89 -10.27
C ASP A 48 13.73 5.68 -11.58
N SER A 49 14.50 6.75 -11.68
CA SER A 49 14.53 7.70 -12.80
C SER A 49 15.98 7.94 -13.23
N SER A 50 16.81 6.89 -13.05
CA SER A 50 18.26 6.87 -13.28
C SER A 50 18.67 5.79 -14.27
#